data_AF-A0A2T6CM49-F1
#
_entry.id   AF-A0A2T6CM49-F1
#
_cell.length_a   1.000
_cell.length_b   1.000
_cell.length_c   1.000
_cell.angle_alpha   90.00
_cell.angle_beta   90.00
_cell.angle_gamma   90.00
#
_symmetry.space_group_name_H-M   'P 1'
#
loop_
_entity.id
_entity.type
_entity.pdbx_description
1 polymer ?
#
loop_
_entity_poly.entity_id
_entity_poly.type
_entity_poly.pdbx_seq_one_letter_code
_entity_poly.pdbx_strand_id
1 'polypeptide(L)'
;MNPRLSLRVIGLGVCLAQGVHAATATPAGKTKSFIDYFRPIPMQGPLTSELWGAPGVLPRDPHNGLEDTANRYCYWDGQILRGEDGKYRLFASRWDEARGHNGWKDSVGISAISDGLLGPYVDRGLMWPTDQRGKGHNVTALRLPDGRYAVVVSETRQGDVFVSASLDGPWTHLGQIVTHGDVRKRASNYSVMLRPDGRFQIVPRSGQILISETGVLGPYEAQGPSIYPKVAGLEQRDLEDPCVWYSGGRFHIVVNSWSQRRAFHLTSKDGITGWTLRGVAYDPRVDFVRYTDGTVNRWDKLERPAVVIEGGHVVAVTLAVLDVPKDQEMGNDRHGNKIIVIPFDGAALDRDLANAPELPAEPAAMATPAKASEAKS
;
A
#
# COMPACT_ATOMS: atom_id res chain seq x y z
N MET A 1 5.72 -25.80 -100.67
CA MET A 1 4.34 -26.33 -100.61
C MET A 1 3.76 -26.02 -99.23
N ASN A 2 2.54 -25.51 -99.18
CA ASN A 2 1.71 -25.14 -98.00
C ASN A 2 1.61 -26.24 -96.91
N PRO A 3 1.07 -25.99 -95.69
CA PRO A 3 0.47 -24.76 -95.15
C PRO A 3 0.81 -24.41 -93.67
N ARG A 4 0.30 -23.23 -93.26
CA ARG A 4 0.12 -22.75 -91.89
C ARG A 4 -0.76 -23.69 -91.05
N LEU A 5 -0.41 -23.91 -89.78
CA LEU A 5 -1.33 -24.33 -88.72
C LEU A 5 -1.31 -23.30 -87.59
N SER A 6 -2.46 -22.70 -87.31
CA SER A 6 -2.69 -21.78 -86.20
C SER A 6 -3.11 -22.59 -84.97
N LEU A 7 -2.34 -22.52 -83.88
CA LEU A 7 -2.71 -23.09 -82.59
C LEU A 7 -3.01 -21.96 -81.61
N ARG A 8 -4.29 -21.87 -81.20
CA ARG A 8 -4.75 -21.01 -80.10
C ARG A 8 -4.24 -21.60 -78.78
N VAL A 9 -3.41 -20.86 -78.06
CA VAL A 9 -3.11 -21.14 -76.64
C VAL A 9 -4.08 -20.33 -75.80
N ILE A 10 -4.95 -21.04 -75.08
CA ILE A 10 -5.83 -20.49 -74.05
C ILE A 10 -4.97 -20.24 -72.82
N GLY A 11 -4.75 -18.97 -72.48
CA GLY A 11 -4.08 -18.58 -71.24
C GLY A 11 -5.00 -18.83 -70.04
N LEU A 12 -4.66 -19.82 -69.22
CA LEU A 12 -5.29 -20.03 -67.92
C LEU A 12 -4.65 -19.05 -66.92
N GLY A 13 -5.31 -17.93 -66.66
CA GLY A 13 -4.92 -16.99 -65.62
C GLY A 13 -5.12 -17.61 -64.24
N VAL A 14 -4.03 -17.85 -63.52
CA VAL A 14 -4.06 -18.23 -62.11
C VAL A 14 -4.25 -16.96 -61.28
N CYS A 15 -5.48 -16.71 -60.82
CA CYS A 15 -5.74 -15.72 -59.78
C CYS A 15 -5.23 -16.27 -58.44
N LEU A 16 -4.09 -15.77 -57.97
CA LEU A 16 -3.64 -15.93 -56.58
C LEU A 16 -4.57 -15.12 -55.67
N ALA A 17 -5.53 -15.79 -55.06
CA ALA A 17 -6.32 -15.23 -53.98
C ALA A 17 -5.41 -15.00 -52.76
N GLN A 18 -5.05 -13.74 -52.49
CA GLN A 18 -4.44 -13.35 -51.24
C GLN A 18 -5.50 -13.51 -50.13
N GLY A 19 -5.45 -14.63 -49.42
CA GLY A 19 -6.25 -14.87 -48.24
C GLY A 19 -5.83 -13.89 -47.14
N VAL A 20 -6.60 -12.83 -46.95
CA VAL A 20 -6.51 -11.96 -45.78
C VAL A 20 -6.85 -12.82 -44.57
N HIS A 21 -5.82 -13.29 -43.87
CA HIS A 21 -6.00 -13.88 -42.54
C HIS A 21 -6.42 -12.75 -41.62
N ALA A 22 -7.73 -12.64 -41.40
CA ALA A 22 -8.25 -11.90 -40.26
C ALA A 22 -7.69 -12.59 -39.01
N ALA A 23 -6.66 -11.99 -38.41
CA ALA A 23 -6.20 -12.37 -37.10
C ALA A 23 -7.39 -12.23 -36.16
N THR A 24 -7.92 -13.36 -35.70
CA THR A 24 -8.90 -13.39 -34.62
C THR A 24 -8.21 -12.79 -33.40
N ALA A 25 -8.54 -11.53 -33.08
CA ALA A 25 -8.13 -10.93 -31.83
C ALA A 25 -8.68 -11.81 -30.70
N THR A 26 -7.78 -12.46 -29.98
CA THR A 26 -8.10 -13.08 -28.69
C THR A 26 -8.81 -12.02 -27.86
N PRO A 27 -9.94 -12.34 -27.18
CA PRO A 27 -10.56 -11.39 -26.26
C PRO A 27 -9.47 -10.91 -25.31
N ALA A 28 -9.23 -9.59 -25.26
CA ALA A 28 -8.27 -9.03 -24.32
C ALA A 28 -8.71 -9.50 -22.92
N GLY A 29 -7.95 -10.42 -22.33
CA GLY A 29 -8.22 -10.89 -20.98
C GLY A 29 -8.32 -9.69 -20.04
N LYS A 30 -9.22 -9.76 -19.07
CA LYS A 30 -9.39 -8.69 -18.06
C LYS A 30 -8.01 -8.30 -17.53
N THR A 31 -7.63 -7.04 -17.72
CA THR A 31 -6.38 -6.51 -17.17
C THR A 31 -6.41 -6.68 -15.65
N LYS A 32 -5.43 -7.41 -15.11
CA LYS A 32 -5.28 -7.57 -13.66
C LYS A 32 -4.97 -6.23 -13.00
N SER A 33 -5.51 -6.04 -11.82
CA SER A 33 -5.22 -4.97 -10.88
C SER A 33 -4.50 -5.53 -9.67
N PHE A 34 -3.97 -4.67 -8.81
CA PHE A 34 -3.19 -5.09 -7.64
C PHE A 34 -3.96 -6.06 -6.72
N ILE A 35 -5.27 -5.90 -6.58
CA ILE A 35 -6.11 -6.80 -5.77
C ILE A 35 -6.11 -8.26 -6.28
N ASP A 36 -5.83 -8.47 -7.57
CA ASP A 36 -5.85 -9.81 -8.19
C ASP A 36 -4.60 -10.65 -7.84
N TYR A 37 -3.59 -10.05 -7.19
CA TYR A 37 -2.36 -10.73 -6.78
C TYR A 37 -2.35 -11.14 -5.31
N PHE A 38 -3.40 -10.82 -4.54
CA PHE A 38 -3.58 -11.38 -3.21
C PHE A 38 -3.82 -12.89 -3.29
N ARG A 39 -3.14 -13.63 -2.42
CA ARG A 39 -3.28 -15.08 -2.28
C ARG A 39 -4.09 -15.39 -1.02
N PRO A 40 -4.81 -16.53 -1.00
CA PRO A 40 -5.48 -17.00 0.22
C PRO A 40 -4.48 -17.11 1.38
N ILE A 41 -4.93 -16.72 2.58
CA ILE A 41 -4.14 -16.73 3.81
C ILE A 41 -4.08 -18.17 4.35
N PRO A 42 -2.89 -18.79 4.46
CA PRO A 42 -2.74 -20.01 5.24
C PRO A 42 -3.13 -19.77 6.70
N MET A 43 -3.95 -20.65 7.26
CA MET A 43 -4.30 -20.59 8.68
C MET A 43 -3.05 -20.84 9.53
N GLN A 44 -2.77 -19.95 10.48
CA GLN A 44 -1.72 -20.08 11.49
C GLN A 44 -2.25 -20.81 12.74
N GLY A 45 -3.58 -20.80 12.94
CA GLY A 45 -4.29 -21.58 13.94
C GLY A 45 -5.75 -21.83 13.55
N PRO A 46 -6.56 -22.46 14.43
CA PRO A 46 -7.97 -22.71 14.15
C PRO A 46 -8.76 -21.39 14.03
N LEU A 47 -9.73 -21.36 13.12
CA LEU A 47 -10.71 -20.27 13.05
C LEU A 47 -11.64 -20.35 14.26
N THR A 48 -12.00 -19.21 14.84
CA THR A 48 -12.92 -19.13 15.99
C THR A 48 -13.88 -17.95 15.87
N SER A 49 -15.06 -18.11 16.47
CA SER A 49 -16.06 -17.05 16.65
C SER A 49 -16.06 -16.48 18.08
N GLU A 50 -15.26 -17.04 18.99
CA GLU A 50 -15.19 -16.67 20.41
C GLU A 50 -14.21 -15.52 20.64
N LEU A 51 -14.37 -14.43 19.87
CA LEU A 51 -13.53 -13.23 19.90
C LEU A 51 -14.41 -11.96 19.89
N TRP A 52 -13.78 -10.79 20.01
CA TRP A 52 -14.40 -9.53 19.58
C TRP A 52 -14.58 -9.53 18.05
N GLY A 53 -15.49 -8.74 17.52
CA GLY A 53 -15.70 -8.57 16.09
C GLY A 53 -17.17 -8.71 15.66
N ALA A 54 -17.55 -7.93 14.65
CA ALA A 54 -18.81 -8.05 13.96
C ALA A 54 -18.94 -9.41 13.23
N PRO A 55 -20.17 -9.89 12.95
CA PRO A 55 -20.38 -11.19 12.32
C PRO A 55 -19.64 -11.39 10.98
N GLY A 56 -19.36 -10.31 10.22
CA GLY A 56 -18.66 -10.39 8.95
C GLY A 56 -17.17 -10.76 9.05
N VAL A 57 -16.56 -10.62 10.23
CA VAL A 57 -15.14 -10.93 10.49
C VAL A 57 -14.97 -12.18 11.36
N LEU A 58 -16.04 -12.96 11.55
CA LEU A 58 -16.05 -14.20 12.32
C LEU A 58 -16.63 -15.35 11.47
N PRO A 59 -16.11 -16.58 11.59
CA PRO A 59 -14.93 -16.93 12.35
C PRO A 59 -13.64 -16.41 11.69
N ARG A 60 -12.59 -16.19 12.48
CA ARG A 60 -11.26 -15.80 11.97
C ARG A 60 -10.14 -16.46 12.76
N ASP A 61 -8.96 -16.46 12.16
CA ASP A 61 -7.71 -16.88 12.81
C ASP A 61 -7.12 -15.71 13.63
N PRO A 62 -7.10 -15.79 14.98
CA PRO A 62 -6.51 -14.75 15.81
C PRO A 62 -4.97 -14.69 15.70
N HIS A 63 -4.33 -15.70 15.12
CA HIS A 63 -2.88 -15.76 14.97
C HIS A 63 -2.38 -15.08 13.69
N ASN A 64 -3.26 -14.61 12.81
CA ASN A 64 -2.83 -13.82 11.66
C ASN A 64 -2.48 -12.38 12.07
N GLY A 65 -1.24 -11.96 11.85
CA GLY A 65 -0.77 -10.61 12.14
C GLY A 65 -0.71 -10.29 13.63
N LEU A 66 -1.08 -9.07 14.00
CA LEU A 66 -1.02 -8.54 15.38
C LEU A 66 -2.43 -8.23 15.87
N GLU A 67 -2.83 -8.90 16.96
CA GLU A 67 -4.16 -8.77 17.59
C GLU A 67 -4.03 -8.92 19.11
N ASP A 68 -4.78 -8.13 19.88
CA ASP A 68 -5.04 -8.41 21.30
C ASP A 68 -6.44 -9.02 21.42
N THR A 69 -6.49 -10.35 21.59
CA THR A 69 -7.76 -11.09 21.67
C THR A 69 -8.56 -10.76 22.92
N ALA A 70 -7.91 -10.19 23.94
CA ALA A 70 -8.56 -9.63 25.13
C ALA A 70 -9.23 -8.26 24.90
N ASN A 71 -9.11 -7.69 23.70
CA ASN A 71 -9.66 -6.39 23.29
C ASN A 71 -9.28 -5.21 24.22
N ARG A 72 -8.04 -5.15 24.69
CA ARG A 72 -7.53 -4.03 25.50
C ARG A 72 -6.79 -3.00 24.66
N TYR A 73 -6.35 -3.39 23.47
CA TYR A 73 -5.57 -2.54 22.59
C TYR A 73 -6.08 -2.58 21.15
N CYS A 74 -6.04 -1.41 20.55
CA CYS A 74 -6.15 -1.20 19.11
C CYS A 74 -4.74 -1.13 18.50
N TYR A 75 -4.56 -1.68 17.29
CA TYR A 75 -3.33 -1.67 16.51
C TYR A 75 -3.51 -1.08 15.10
N TRP A 76 -2.59 -0.23 14.70
CA TRP A 76 -2.62 0.47 13.41
C TRP A 76 -1.23 0.49 12.78
N ASP A 77 -1.17 0.83 11.48
CA ASP A 77 0.04 0.71 10.65
C ASP A 77 0.42 -0.74 10.35
N GLY A 78 1.68 -1.14 10.55
CA GLY A 78 2.12 -2.52 10.39
C GLY A 78 3.22 -2.73 9.36
N GLN A 79 4.21 -1.85 9.29
CA GLN A 79 5.41 -2.15 8.49
C GLN A 79 6.15 -3.34 9.10
N ILE A 80 6.51 -4.34 8.30
CA ILE A 80 7.26 -5.51 8.74
C ILE A 80 8.66 -5.48 8.15
N LEU A 81 9.67 -5.77 8.98
CA LEU A 81 11.04 -6.04 8.57
C LEU A 81 11.47 -7.44 9.04
N ARG A 82 12.16 -8.18 8.19
CA ARG A 82 12.77 -9.47 8.52
C ARG A 82 14.16 -9.24 9.13
N GLY A 83 14.42 -9.85 10.28
CA GLY A 83 15.72 -9.83 10.94
C GLY A 83 16.67 -10.88 10.37
N GLU A 84 17.96 -10.68 10.63
CA GLU A 84 19.01 -11.65 10.29
C GLU A 84 18.87 -12.96 11.08
N ASP A 85 18.15 -12.93 12.19
CA ASP A 85 17.73 -14.10 12.98
C ASP A 85 16.60 -14.92 12.33
N GLY A 86 16.13 -14.49 11.15
CA GLY A 86 15.05 -15.14 10.40
C GLY A 86 13.64 -14.82 10.91
N LYS A 87 13.51 -14.08 12.01
CA LYS A 87 12.23 -13.67 12.61
C LYS A 87 11.77 -12.33 12.06
N TYR A 88 10.51 -11.99 12.28
CA TYR A 88 9.88 -10.79 11.74
C TYR A 88 9.57 -9.79 12.85
N ARG A 89 9.88 -8.50 12.63
CA ARG A 89 9.44 -7.39 13.49
C ARG A 89 8.38 -6.59 12.77
N LEU A 90 7.25 -6.39 13.42
CA LEU A 90 6.15 -5.53 12.98
C LEU A 90 6.18 -4.25 13.80
N PHE A 91 6.16 -3.11 13.11
CA PHE A 91 6.18 -1.77 13.69
C PHE A 91 4.80 -1.14 13.55
N ALA A 92 4.21 -0.77 14.68
CA ALA A 92 2.81 -0.34 14.74
C ALA A 92 2.57 0.80 15.72
N SER A 93 1.46 1.50 15.49
CA SER A 93 0.81 2.31 16.52
C SER A 93 -0.07 1.43 17.39
N ARG A 94 -0.17 1.79 18.67
CA ARG A 94 -1.09 1.16 19.61
C ARG A 94 -1.78 2.20 20.48
N TRP A 95 -3.06 2.03 20.77
CA TRP A 95 -3.77 2.80 21.81
C TRP A 95 -4.72 1.90 22.61
N ASP A 96 -5.23 2.43 23.71
CA ASP A 96 -6.17 1.76 24.60
C ASP A 96 -7.54 1.62 23.94
N GLU A 97 -8.04 0.39 23.84
CA GLU A 97 -9.37 0.09 23.28
C GLU A 97 -10.46 0.83 24.04
N ALA A 98 -10.30 1.10 25.34
CA ALA A 98 -11.31 1.79 26.16
C ALA A 98 -11.65 3.20 25.65
N ARG A 99 -10.91 3.72 24.66
CA ARG A 99 -11.13 5.00 24.00
C ARG A 99 -11.75 4.89 22.60
N GLY A 100 -12.02 3.67 22.13
CA GLY A 100 -12.46 3.34 20.78
C GLY A 100 -11.48 3.86 19.73
N HIS A 101 -11.95 4.04 18.49
CA HIS A 101 -11.10 4.54 17.42
C HIS A 101 -10.50 5.92 17.73
N ASN A 102 -11.26 6.79 18.42
CA ASN A 102 -10.82 8.15 18.78
C ASN A 102 -9.61 8.20 19.73
N GLY A 103 -9.19 7.06 20.31
CA GLY A 103 -7.97 6.92 21.09
C GLY A 103 -6.68 7.13 20.29
N TRP A 104 -6.71 7.06 18.96
CA TRP A 104 -5.52 7.13 18.10
C TRP A 104 -4.63 8.36 18.34
N LYS A 105 -5.20 9.49 18.78
CA LYS A 105 -4.45 10.73 19.06
C LYS A 105 -3.39 10.57 20.16
N ASP A 106 -3.58 9.60 21.03
CA ASP A 106 -2.70 9.25 22.14
C ASP A 106 -1.94 7.94 21.89
N SER A 107 -1.83 7.54 20.61
CA SER A 107 -1.09 6.35 20.21
C SER A 107 0.36 6.40 20.68
N VAL A 108 0.88 5.21 20.93
CA VAL A 108 2.29 4.93 21.18
C VAL A 108 2.88 4.06 20.08
N GLY A 109 4.18 4.23 19.82
CA GLY A 109 4.93 3.37 18.90
C GLY A 109 5.40 2.09 19.60
N ILE A 110 5.01 0.93 19.05
CA ILE A 110 5.40 -0.39 19.54
C ILE A 110 6.09 -1.22 18.46
N SER A 111 6.85 -2.21 18.90
CA SER A 111 7.32 -3.29 18.04
C SER A 111 6.73 -4.61 18.50
N ALA A 112 6.41 -5.49 17.56
CA ALA A 112 5.96 -6.85 17.82
C ALA A 112 6.83 -7.85 17.06
N ILE A 113 6.97 -9.08 17.56
CA ILE A 113 7.85 -10.10 16.97
C ILE A 113 7.08 -11.38 16.64
N SER A 114 7.42 -12.03 15.52
CA SER A 114 6.92 -13.36 15.16
C SER A 114 8.02 -14.24 14.57
N ASP A 115 7.87 -15.55 14.74
CA ASP A 115 8.69 -16.56 14.06
C ASP A 115 8.31 -16.73 12.58
N GLY A 116 7.07 -16.37 12.21
CA GLY A 116 6.55 -16.46 10.84
C GLY A 116 6.03 -15.12 10.32
N LEU A 117 6.13 -14.90 9.02
CA LEU A 117 5.65 -13.68 8.36
C LEU A 117 4.16 -13.42 8.62
N LEU A 118 3.35 -14.47 8.73
CA LEU A 118 1.91 -14.33 8.89
C LEU A 118 1.46 -14.17 10.33
N GLY A 119 2.37 -14.17 11.30
CA GLY A 119 2.06 -14.15 12.73
C GLY A 119 2.06 -15.54 13.38
N PRO A 120 1.65 -15.64 14.66
CA PRO A 120 1.18 -14.54 15.50
C PRO A 120 2.32 -13.59 15.86
N TYR A 121 2.06 -12.29 15.80
CA TYR A 121 2.99 -11.27 16.31
C TYR A 121 2.69 -10.99 17.78
N VAL A 122 3.74 -11.02 18.60
CA VAL A 122 3.67 -10.71 20.03
C VAL A 122 4.16 -9.30 20.26
N ASP A 123 3.28 -8.41 20.76
CA ASP A 123 3.62 -7.05 21.18
C ASP A 123 4.72 -7.06 22.26
N ARG A 124 5.84 -6.38 21.99
CA ARG A 124 7.02 -6.28 22.88
C ARG A 124 7.03 -4.99 23.69
N GLY A 125 6.01 -4.15 23.56
CA GLY A 125 5.88 -2.87 24.24
C GLY A 125 6.50 -1.70 23.48
N LEU A 126 6.68 -0.60 24.22
CA LEU A 126 7.07 0.70 23.67
C LEU A 126 8.50 0.67 23.12
N MET A 127 8.70 1.26 21.94
CA MET A 127 10.04 1.37 21.35
C MET A 127 10.90 2.45 22.03
N TRP A 128 10.30 3.53 22.52
CA TRP A 128 10.99 4.66 23.17
C TRP A 128 10.25 5.12 24.44
N PRO A 129 10.20 4.30 25.51
CA PRO A 129 9.38 4.59 26.70
C PRO A 129 9.78 5.87 27.44
N THR A 130 11.05 6.29 27.36
CA THR A 130 11.55 7.49 28.04
C THR A 130 11.44 8.76 27.20
N ASP A 131 11.17 8.65 25.89
CA ASP A 131 10.97 9.79 25.00
C ASP A 131 9.46 10.03 24.81
N GLN A 132 8.96 11.12 25.38
CA GLN A 132 7.53 11.48 25.34
C GLN A 132 6.58 10.32 25.69
N ARG A 133 6.99 9.42 26.60
CA ARG A 133 6.23 8.23 27.03
C ARG A 133 5.83 7.30 25.88
N GLY A 134 6.70 7.16 24.88
CA GLY A 134 6.44 6.27 23.74
C GLY A 134 5.50 6.84 22.68
N LYS A 135 5.07 8.11 22.79
CA LYS A 135 4.12 8.73 21.86
C LYS A 135 4.56 8.49 20.42
N GLY A 136 3.61 8.06 19.59
CA GLY A 136 3.82 7.91 18.16
C GLY A 136 2.61 7.34 17.43
N HIS A 137 2.35 7.88 16.25
CA HIS A 137 1.33 7.41 15.31
C HIS A 137 1.91 7.38 13.90
N ASN A 138 1.20 6.74 12.97
CA ASN A 138 1.65 6.58 11.59
C ASN A 138 3.07 6.01 11.51
N VAL A 139 3.30 4.94 12.27
CA VAL A 139 4.60 4.31 12.46
C VAL A 139 4.98 3.55 11.21
N THR A 140 6.17 3.81 10.66
CA THR A 140 6.79 3.00 9.60
C THR A 140 8.26 2.78 9.92
N ALA A 141 8.87 1.77 9.28
CA ALA A 141 10.24 1.38 9.53
C ALA A 141 10.97 1.01 8.24
N LEU A 142 12.28 1.27 8.21
CA LEU A 142 13.15 0.94 7.08
C LEU A 142 14.57 0.66 7.54
N ARG A 143 15.30 -0.11 6.73
CA ARG A 143 16.75 -0.26 6.88
C ARG A 143 17.44 0.93 6.20
N LEU A 144 18.44 1.50 6.88
CA LEU A 144 19.27 2.58 6.38
C LEU A 144 20.46 2.03 5.58
N PRO A 145 21.06 2.83 4.68
CA PRO A 145 22.25 2.42 3.91
C PRO A 145 23.47 2.03 4.77
N ASP A 146 23.59 2.60 5.97
CA ASP A 146 24.67 2.31 6.92
C ASP A 146 24.44 1.03 7.76
N GLY A 147 23.37 0.28 7.46
CA GLY A 147 23.03 -0.97 8.12
C GLY A 147 22.16 -0.80 9.36
N ARG A 148 21.98 0.42 9.90
CA ARG A 148 21.04 0.69 10.98
C ARG A 148 19.58 0.56 10.50
N TYR A 149 18.67 0.62 11.45
CA TYR A 149 17.24 0.70 11.21
C TYR A 149 16.73 2.06 11.65
N ALA A 150 15.73 2.56 10.94
CA ALA A 150 15.00 3.76 11.30
C ALA A 150 13.52 3.45 11.47
N VAL A 151 12.90 4.10 12.45
CA VAL A 151 11.46 4.16 12.64
C VAL A 151 11.04 5.62 12.50
N VAL A 152 10.07 5.87 11.64
CA VAL A 152 9.52 7.21 11.38
C VAL A 152 8.12 7.29 11.97
N VAL A 153 7.84 8.40 12.63
CA VAL A 153 6.57 8.66 13.30
C VAL A 153 6.01 9.99 12.83
N SER A 154 4.75 10.00 12.42
CA SER A 154 4.07 11.21 11.92
C SER A 154 2.71 11.43 12.57
N GLU A 155 2.02 12.52 12.22
CA GLU A 155 0.74 12.99 12.77
C GLU A 155 0.78 13.41 14.24
N THR A 156 0.97 12.48 15.17
CA THR A 156 1.10 12.80 16.60
C THR A 156 2.48 13.35 16.96
N ARG A 157 3.45 13.23 16.04
CA ARG A 157 4.78 13.84 16.04
C ARG A 157 5.07 14.44 14.67
N GLN A 158 6.01 15.37 14.58
CA GLN A 158 6.27 16.14 13.36
C GLN A 158 7.29 15.46 12.44
N GLY A 159 7.12 14.16 12.18
CA GLY A 159 8.07 13.38 11.37
C GLY A 159 9.34 13.02 12.13
N ASP A 160 9.23 12.67 13.40
CA ASP A 160 10.37 12.26 14.22
C ASP A 160 10.92 10.91 13.72
N VAL A 161 12.24 10.81 13.71
CA VAL A 161 12.97 9.60 13.28
C VAL A 161 13.76 9.06 14.47
N PHE A 162 13.56 7.79 14.76
CA PHE A 162 14.30 7.03 15.74
C PHE A 162 15.20 6.03 15.03
N VAL A 163 16.39 5.78 15.56
CA VAL A 163 17.34 4.83 14.96
C VAL A 163 17.84 3.80 15.95
N SER A 164 18.19 2.63 15.44
CA SER A 164 18.87 1.58 16.19
C SER A 164 19.80 0.78 15.31
N ALA A 165 20.83 0.18 15.90
CA ALA A 165 21.67 -0.82 15.23
C ALA A 165 20.99 -2.19 15.10
N SER A 166 19.89 -2.42 15.83
CA SER A 166 19.12 -3.66 15.84
C SER A 166 17.62 -3.39 15.63
N LEU A 167 16.90 -4.34 15.02
CA LEU A 167 15.43 -4.28 14.93
C LEU A 167 14.75 -4.33 16.30
N ASP A 168 15.45 -4.81 17.33
CA ASP A 168 14.94 -4.92 18.70
C ASP A 168 15.22 -3.67 19.55
N GLY A 169 15.85 -2.65 18.97
CA GLY A 169 16.34 -1.50 19.72
C GLY A 169 17.68 -1.77 20.45
N PRO A 170 18.07 -0.91 21.40
CA PRO A 170 17.34 0.27 21.85
C PRO A 170 17.20 1.33 20.75
N TRP A 171 16.09 2.07 20.77
CA TRP A 171 15.81 3.15 19.82
C TRP A 171 16.24 4.49 20.39
N THR A 172 16.95 5.29 19.59
CA THR A 172 17.40 6.64 19.95
C THR A 172 16.81 7.67 19.00
N HIS A 173 16.30 8.77 19.52
CA HIS A 173 15.78 9.86 18.69
C HIS A 173 16.93 10.50 17.89
N LEU A 174 16.85 10.42 16.56
CA LEU A 174 17.84 10.98 15.64
C LEU A 174 17.55 12.46 15.35
N GLY A 175 16.28 12.81 15.22
CA GLY A 175 15.83 14.14 14.86
C GLY A 175 14.49 14.11 14.10
N GLN A 176 14.12 15.23 13.52
CA GLN A 176 12.86 15.40 12.78
C GLN A 176 13.13 15.53 11.28
N ILE A 177 12.20 15.05 10.47
CA ILE A 177 12.23 15.23 9.01
C ILE A 177 12.15 16.72 8.67
N VAL A 178 13.13 17.18 7.91
CA VAL A 178 13.23 18.55 7.40
C VAL A 178 12.76 18.57 5.96
N THR A 179 11.81 19.45 5.65
CA THR A 179 11.29 19.64 4.29
C THR A 179 11.48 21.09 3.83
N HIS A 180 11.83 21.30 2.58
CA HIS A 180 11.99 22.61 1.96
C HIS A 180 10.95 22.87 0.86
N GLY A 181 10.69 24.16 0.60
CA GLY A 181 9.75 24.61 -0.44
C GLY A 181 8.28 24.61 -0.02
N ASP A 182 7.38 24.68 -1.01
CA ASP A 182 5.93 24.59 -0.81
C ASP A 182 5.52 23.11 -0.61
N VAL A 183 5.81 22.63 0.59
CA VAL A 183 5.33 21.35 1.09
C VAL A 183 4.06 21.61 1.87
N ARG A 184 3.02 20.80 1.65
CA ARG A 184 1.83 20.84 2.51
C ARG A 184 2.21 20.29 3.90
N LYS A 185 2.75 21.18 4.74
CA LYS A 185 3.60 20.99 5.93
C LYS A 185 3.07 20.12 7.07
N ARG A 186 1.85 19.59 7.03
CA ARG A 186 1.43 18.68 8.10
C ARG A 186 2.13 17.36 7.84
N ALA A 187 3.09 17.01 8.70
CA ALA A 187 3.77 15.73 8.71
C ALA A 187 2.75 14.63 8.96
N SER A 188 1.99 14.29 7.92
CA SER A 188 0.78 13.51 7.95
C SER A 188 0.96 12.35 6.99
N ASN A 189 0.87 11.15 7.54
CA ASN A 189 0.90 9.87 6.85
C ASN A 189 2.15 9.75 5.95
N TYR A 190 3.33 9.99 6.52
CA TYR A 190 4.60 9.85 5.81
C TYR A 190 4.84 8.39 5.42
N SER A 191 4.79 8.12 4.13
CA SER A 191 5.32 6.91 3.52
C SER A 191 6.77 7.15 3.13
N VAL A 192 7.70 6.39 3.70
CA VAL A 192 9.14 6.62 3.53
C VAL A 192 9.77 5.41 2.88
N MET A 193 10.64 5.64 1.90
CA MET A 193 11.47 4.58 1.32
C MET A 193 12.90 5.05 1.02
N LEU A 194 13.83 4.11 1.10
CA LEU A 194 15.13 4.22 0.47
C LEU A 194 14.99 3.81 -1.00
N ARG A 195 15.33 4.70 -1.92
CA ARG A 195 15.27 4.47 -3.36
C ARG A 195 16.40 3.53 -3.81
N PRO A 196 16.24 2.84 -4.96
CA PRO A 196 17.32 2.05 -5.56
C PRO A 196 18.56 2.88 -5.93
N ASP A 197 18.38 4.18 -6.15
CA ASP A 197 19.47 5.13 -6.43
C ASP A 197 20.14 5.71 -5.16
N GLY A 198 19.78 5.20 -3.98
CA GLY A 198 20.38 5.59 -2.70
C GLY A 198 19.79 6.84 -2.04
N ARG A 199 18.90 7.57 -2.73
CA ARG A 199 18.19 8.73 -2.17
C ARG A 199 17.00 8.29 -1.30
N PHE A 200 16.52 9.17 -0.44
CA PHE A 200 15.28 8.94 0.31
C PHE A 200 14.09 9.59 -0.39
N GLN A 201 12.95 8.91 -0.36
CA GLN A 201 11.68 9.43 -0.87
C GLN A 201 10.62 9.39 0.20
N ILE A 202 9.87 10.50 0.32
CA ILE A 202 8.65 10.57 1.11
C ILE A 202 7.47 10.85 0.18
N VAL A 203 6.40 10.09 0.37
CA VAL A 203 5.06 10.42 -0.14
C VAL A 203 4.17 10.65 1.10
N PRO A 204 3.82 11.91 1.43
CA PRO A 204 2.90 12.21 2.50
C PRO A 204 1.44 12.09 2.02
N ARG A 205 0.47 12.25 2.93
CA ARG A 205 -0.98 12.28 2.61
C ARG A 205 -1.32 13.11 1.37
N SER A 206 -0.63 14.24 1.14
CA SER A 206 -0.89 15.13 0.01
C SER A 206 -0.59 14.52 -1.37
N GLY A 207 0.14 13.41 -1.45
CA GLY A 207 0.59 12.82 -2.71
C GLY A 207 1.72 13.59 -3.40
N GLN A 208 2.38 14.50 -2.70
CA GLN A 208 3.57 15.17 -3.22
C GLN A 208 4.77 14.21 -3.20
N ILE A 209 5.64 14.27 -4.21
CA ILE A 209 6.90 13.51 -4.18
C ILE A 209 7.96 14.39 -3.53
N LEU A 210 8.52 13.93 -2.41
CA LEU A 210 9.59 14.62 -1.69
C LEU A 210 10.87 13.77 -1.76
N ILE A 211 12.00 14.35 -2.15
CA ILE A 211 13.28 13.63 -2.31
C ILE A 211 14.35 14.27 -1.44
N SER A 212 15.13 13.44 -0.74
CA SER A 212 16.36 13.86 -0.07
C SER A 212 17.56 13.10 -0.62
N GLU A 213 18.65 13.83 -0.85
CA GLU A 213 19.94 13.29 -1.28
C GLU A 213 20.90 13.07 -0.10
N THR A 214 20.59 13.63 1.07
CA THR A 214 21.53 13.75 2.20
C THR A 214 21.27 12.77 3.33
N GLY A 215 20.03 12.25 3.45
CA GLY A 215 19.73 11.21 4.43
C GLY A 215 18.26 11.20 4.86
N VAL A 216 17.95 10.29 5.80
CA VAL A 216 16.57 10.05 6.26
C VAL A 216 15.91 11.27 6.91
N LEU A 217 16.70 12.18 7.50
CA LEU A 217 16.18 13.43 8.08
C LEU A 217 15.95 14.54 7.03
N GLY A 218 16.45 14.40 5.80
CA GLY A 218 16.39 15.47 4.82
C GLY A 218 17.65 16.36 4.77
N PRO A 219 17.54 17.57 4.19
CA PRO A 219 16.29 18.18 3.73
C PRO A 219 15.66 17.40 2.57
N TYR A 220 14.33 17.37 2.54
CA TYR A 220 13.54 16.85 1.43
C TYR A 220 13.00 17.99 0.57
N GLU A 221 13.28 17.92 -0.72
CA GLU A 221 12.83 18.87 -1.73
C GLU A 221 11.59 18.33 -2.47
N ALA A 222 10.56 19.16 -2.60
CA ALA A 222 9.38 18.82 -3.38
C ALA A 222 9.69 18.78 -4.88
N GLN A 223 9.33 17.68 -5.54
CA GLN A 223 9.54 17.49 -6.99
C GLN A 223 8.38 18.05 -7.85
N GLY A 224 7.60 18.98 -7.29
CA GLY A 224 6.41 19.56 -7.90
C GLY A 224 5.18 19.51 -6.99
N PRO A 225 3.98 19.86 -7.50
CA PRO A 225 2.73 19.71 -6.74
C PRO A 225 2.34 18.23 -6.57
N SER A 226 1.26 17.98 -5.82
CA SER A 226 0.65 16.64 -5.67
C SER A 226 0.52 15.91 -7.01
N ILE A 227 0.80 14.60 -7.00
CA ILE A 227 0.62 13.75 -8.18
C ILE A 227 -0.85 13.44 -8.45
N TYR A 228 -1.72 13.40 -7.43
CA TYR A 228 -3.08 12.86 -7.57
C TYR A 228 -3.92 13.59 -8.65
N PRO A 229 -3.90 14.93 -8.74
CA PRO A 229 -4.62 15.64 -9.79
C PRO A 229 -4.17 15.33 -11.22
N LYS A 230 -2.97 14.78 -11.38
CA LYS A 230 -2.35 14.48 -12.69
C LYS A 230 -2.55 13.03 -13.12
N VAL A 231 -3.04 12.16 -12.23
CA VAL A 231 -3.25 10.75 -12.55
C VAL A 231 -4.63 10.59 -13.21
N ALA A 232 -4.63 10.31 -14.51
CA ALA A 232 -5.85 10.04 -15.27
C ALA A 232 -6.67 8.91 -14.64
N GLY A 233 -7.97 9.14 -14.47
CA GLY A 233 -8.93 8.17 -13.93
C GLY A 233 -8.84 7.93 -12.41
N LEU A 234 -7.92 8.58 -11.69
CA LEU A 234 -7.87 8.48 -10.23
C LEU A 234 -9.02 9.28 -9.60
N GLU A 235 -9.87 8.60 -8.84
CA GLU A 235 -10.90 9.27 -8.05
C GLU A 235 -10.28 9.98 -6.85
N GLN A 236 -10.29 11.31 -6.88
CA GLN A 236 -9.64 12.17 -5.88
C GLN A 236 -10.57 12.49 -4.70
N ARG A 237 -11.10 11.47 -4.05
CA ARG A 237 -11.90 11.64 -2.83
C ARG A 237 -11.12 11.12 -1.64
N ASP A 238 -10.82 12.00 -0.68
CA ASP A 238 -10.36 11.58 0.65
C ASP A 238 -9.14 10.65 0.63
N LEU A 239 -8.21 10.88 -0.30
CA LEU A 239 -7.00 10.09 -0.43
C LEU A 239 -6.07 10.32 0.76
N GLU A 240 -5.64 9.23 1.40
CA GLU A 240 -4.71 9.20 2.51
C GLU A 240 -3.94 7.87 2.58
N ASP A 241 -2.99 7.78 3.52
CA ASP A 241 -2.21 6.57 3.77
C ASP A 241 -1.48 5.97 2.56
N PRO A 242 -0.63 6.76 1.88
CA PRO A 242 0.21 6.20 0.83
C PRO A 242 1.17 5.13 1.39
N CYS A 243 1.37 4.07 0.64
CA CYS A 243 2.45 3.09 0.77
C CYS A 243 3.31 3.15 -0.49
N VAL A 244 4.54 3.64 -0.38
CA VAL A 244 5.48 3.74 -1.49
C VAL A 244 6.54 2.65 -1.43
N TRP A 245 6.86 2.03 -2.57
CA TRP A 245 7.96 1.06 -2.68
C TRP A 245 8.50 0.97 -4.11
N TYR A 246 9.57 0.17 -4.29
CA TYR A 246 10.14 -0.16 -5.59
C TYR A 246 10.25 -1.69 -5.76
N SER A 247 9.71 -2.21 -6.87
CA SER A 247 9.88 -3.61 -7.31
C SER A 247 9.69 -3.68 -8.84
N GLY A 248 10.09 -4.78 -9.49
CA GLY A 248 9.82 -4.98 -10.92
C GLY A 248 10.28 -3.87 -11.87
N GLY A 249 11.30 -3.09 -11.49
CA GLY A 249 11.77 -1.95 -12.30
C GLY A 249 10.92 -0.67 -12.18
N ARG A 250 9.99 -0.59 -11.23
CA ARG A 250 9.02 0.50 -11.08
C ARG A 250 8.86 0.96 -9.64
N PHE A 251 8.51 2.22 -9.50
CA PHE A 251 8.00 2.78 -8.26
C PHE A 251 6.50 2.55 -8.21
N HIS A 252 6.00 2.23 -7.03
CA HIS A 252 4.60 1.96 -6.79
C HIS A 252 4.09 2.82 -5.64
N ILE A 253 2.82 3.21 -5.72
CA ILE A 253 2.06 3.75 -4.59
C ILE A 253 0.77 2.96 -4.48
N VAL A 254 0.45 2.46 -3.30
CA VAL A 254 -0.94 2.17 -2.94
C VAL A 254 -1.44 3.31 -2.08
N VAL A 255 -2.60 3.88 -2.39
CA VAL A 255 -3.20 4.98 -1.63
C VAL A 255 -4.66 4.67 -1.33
N ASN A 256 -5.05 4.84 -0.07
CA ASN A 256 -6.40 4.56 0.41
C ASN A 256 -7.31 5.79 0.21
N SER A 257 -8.57 5.55 -0.13
CA SER A 257 -9.66 6.52 0.00
C SER A 257 -10.55 6.11 1.16
N TRP A 258 -10.40 6.77 2.31
CA TRP A 258 -11.04 6.32 3.56
C TRP A 258 -12.56 6.41 3.51
N SER A 259 -13.12 7.44 2.84
CA SER A 259 -14.57 7.61 2.71
C SER A 259 -15.18 6.68 1.67
N GLN A 260 -14.42 6.27 0.65
CA GLN A 260 -14.87 5.26 -0.32
C GLN A 260 -14.72 3.84 0.20
N ARG A 261 -13.81 3.62 1.16
CA ARG A 261 -13.37 2.29 1.61
C ARG A 261 -12.83 1.54 0.40
N ARG A 262 -11.82 2.10 -0.27
CA ARG A 262 -11.19 1.53 -1.47
C ARG A 262 -9.82 2.16 -1.64
N ALA A 263 -8.83 1.39 -2.05
CA ALA A 263 -7.51 1.89 -2.40
C ALA A 263 -7.20 1.72 -3.88
N PHE A 264 -6.24 2.53 -4.36
CA PHE A 264 -5.80 2.55 -5.75
C PHE A 264 -4.31 2.25 -5.84
N HIS A 265 -3.90 1.55 -6.90
CA HIS A 265 -2.50 1.26 -7.19
C HIS A 265 -1.99 2.17 -8.31
N LEU A 266 -0.90 2.87 -8.06
CA LEU A 266 -0.24 3.77 -8.98
C LEU A 266 1.17 3.27 -9.27
N THR A 267 1.69 3.53 -10.47
CA THR A 267 3.08 3.21 -10.83
C THR A 267 3.76 4.32 -11.59
N SER A 268 5.07 4.45 -11.44
CA SER A 268 5.95 5.34 -12.20
C SER A 268 7.30 4.66 -12.48
N LYS A 269 7.98 4.98 -13.58
CA LYS A 269 9.34 4.47 -13.83
C LYS A 269 10.43 5.16 -13.02
N ASP A 270 10.29 6.45 -12.76
CA ASP A 270 11.31 7.27 -12.06
C ASP A 270 10.93 7.58 -10.59
N GLY A 271 9.67 7.36 -10.22
CA GLY A 271 9.12 7.64 -8.90
C GLY A 271 8.83 9.12 -8.67
N ILE A 272 8.89 9.94 -9.71
CA ILE A 272 8.74 11.40 -9.68
C ILE A 272 7.64 11.85 -10.65
N THR A 273 7.68 11.39 -11.89
CA THR A 273 6.78 11.76 -12.98
C THR A 273 6.03 10.54 -13.54
N GLY A 274 5.13 10.74 -14.52
CA GLY A 274 4.52 9.62 -15.26
C GLY A 274 3.62 8.68 -14.46
N TRP A 275 3.16 9.10 -13.27
CA TRP A 275 2.32 8.28 -12.40
C TRP A 275 1.03 7.84 -13.11
N THR A 276 0.86 6.53 -13.23
CA THR A 276 -0.23 5.88 -13.95
C THR A 276 -1.08 5.06 -12.97
N LEU A 277 -2.41 5.19 -13.04
CA LEU A 277 -3.35 4.32 -12.33
C LEU A 277 -3.35 2.91 -12.91
N ARG A 278 -3.18 1.89 -12.07
CA ARG A 278 -3.23 0.45 -12.39
C ARG A 278 -4.49 -0.26 -11.87
N GLY A 279 -5.45 0.53 -11.39
CA GLY A 279 -6.75 0.06 -10.90
C GLY A 279 -6.83 -0.03 -9.38
N VAL A 280 -7.73 -0.88 -8.90
CA VAL A 280 -8.02 -1.05 -7.47
C VAL A 280 -6.90 -1.84 -6.79
N ALA A 281 -6.40 -1.31 -5.68
CA ALA A 281 -5.48 -2.02 -4.80
C ALA A 281 -6.20 -2.98 -3.86
N TYR A 282 -7.25 -2.50 -3.19
CA TYR A 282 -8.14 -3.33 -2.39
C TYR A 282 -9.49 -2.64 -2.17
N ASP A 283 -10.53 -3.43 -1.95
CA ASP A 283 -11.88 -2.99 -1.62
C ASP A 283 -12.48 -4.03 -0.65
N PRO A 284 -12.90 -3.66 0.57
CA PRO A 284 -13.46 -4.57 1.57
C PRO A 284 -14.75 -5.28 1.11
N ARG A 285 -15.35 -4.83 0.00
CA ARG A 285 -16.53 -5.45 -0.61
C ARG A 285 -16.18 -6.61 -1.53
N VAL A 286 -14.89 -6.86 -1.75
CA VAL A 286 -14.37 -7.97 -2.57
C VAL A 286 -13.81 -9.05 -1.65
N ASP A 287 -14.10 -10.32 -1.95
CA ASP A 287 -13.72 -11.48 -1.16
C ASP A 287 -12.25 -11.89 -1.36
N PHE A 288 -11.33 -10.93 -1.19
CA PHE A 288 -9.89 -11.16 -1.34
C PHE A 288 -9.20 -11.48 0.00
N VAL A 289 -9.73 -11.00 1.12
CA VAL A 289 -9.31 -11.41 2.47
C VAL A 289 -9.97 -12.76 2.77
N ARG A 290 -9.33 -13.83 2.31
CA ARG A 290 -9.85 -15.21 2.41
C ARG A 290 -8.77 -16.17 2.86
N TYR A 291 -9.17 -17.19 3.60
CA TYR A 291 -8.30 -18.28 4.01
C TYR A 291 -8.20 -19.35 2.93
N THR A 292 -7.20 -20.22 3.09
CA THR A 292 -6.96 -21.36 2.19
C THR A 292 -8.10 -22.39 2.14
N ASP A 293 -8.95 -22.46 3.16
CA ASP A 293 -10.17 -23.28 3.18
C ASP A 293 -11.37 -22.63 2.45
N GLY A 294 -11.22 -21.38 2.00
CA GLY A 294 -12.26 -20.59 1.34
C GLY A 294 -13.07 -19.69 2.26
N THR A 295 -12.85 -19.72 3.58
CA THR A 295 -13.52 -18.81 4.53
C THR A 295 -13.12 -17.36 4.24
N VAL A 296 -14.08 -16.45 4.18
CA VAL A 296 -13.87 -15.03 3.86
C VAL A 296 -14.09 -14.18 5.11
N ASN A 297 -13.21 -13.20 5.34
CA ASN A 297 -13.41 -12.18 6.38
C ASN A 297 -13.69 -10.82 5.73
N ARG A 298 -14.86 -10.25 6.02
CA ARG A 298 -15.32 -8.96 5.48
C ARG A 298 -15.20 -7.86 6.54
N TRP A 299 -14.01 -7.30 6.64
CA TRP A 299 -13.73 -6.12 7.46
C TRP A 299 -14.44 -4.89 6.93
N ASP A 300 -14.87 -3.97 7.80
CA ASP A 300 -15.48 -2.72 7.34
C ASP A 300 -14.44 -1.81 6.70
N LYS A 301 -13.32 -1.62 7.38
CA LYS A 301 -12.20 -0.78 6.95
C LYS A 301 -10.95 -1.59 6.71
N LEU A 302 -10.21 -1.20 5.69
CA LEU A 302 -8.88 -1.67 5.33
C LEU A 302 -8.04 -0.43 5.04
N GLU A 303 -7.07 -0.11 5.89
CA GLU A 303 -6.30 1.13 5.78
C GLU A 303 -4.82 0.89 6.14
N ARG A 304 -4.00 1.94 6.08
CA ARG A 304 -2.56 1.91 6.39
C ARG A 304 -1.80 0.73 5.74
N PRO A 305 -1.83 0.62 4.41
CA PRO A 305 -1.12 -0.45 3.73
C PRO A 305 0.39 -0.36 3.99
N ALA A 306 1.02 -1.52 4.17
CA ALA A 306 2.46 -1.67 4.10
C ALA A 306 2.80 -2.92 3.28
N VAL A 307 4.01 -2.97 2.72
CA VAL A 307 4.47 -4.11 1.91
C VAL A 307 5.69 -4.77 2.55
N VAL A 308 5.74 -6.09 2.44
CA VAL A 308 6.90 -6.89 2.84
C VAL A 308 7.60 -7.34 1.58
N ILE A 309 8.86 -6.95 1.42
CA ILE A 309 9.67 -7.27 0.25
C ILE A 309 10.72 -8.31 0.65
N GLU A 310 10.71 -9.45 -0.02
CA GLU A 310 11.74 -10.48 0.08
C GLU A 310 12.16 -10.91 -1.33
N GLY A 311 13.46 -11.11 -1.55
CA GLY A 311 13.99 -11.45 -2.87
C GLY A 311 13.69 -10.42 -3.96
N GLY A 312 13.47 -9.15 -3.58
CA GLY A 312 13.15 -8.06 -4.51
C GLY A 312 11.67 -7.97 -4.93
N HIS A 313 10.80 -8.83 -4.39
CA HIS A 313 9.38 -8.86 -4.71
C HIS A 313 8.52 -8.68 -3.47
N VAL A 314 7.34 -8.07 -3.62
CA VAL A 314 6.33 -8.04 -2.56
C VAL A 314 5.84 -9.47 -2.29
N VAL A 315 6.00 -9.96 -1.06
CA VAL A 315 5.58 -11.31 -0.65
C VAL A 315 4.34 -11.30 0.25
N ALA A 316 4.08 -10.16 0.91
CA ALA A 316 2.87 -9.93 1.69
C ALA A 316 2.55 -8.44 1.76
N VAL A 317 1.28 -8.14 2.02
CA VAL A 317 0.79 -6.81 2.32
C VAL A 317 0.17 -6.84 3.71
N THR A 318 0.45 -5.82 4.52
CA THR A 318 -0.24 -5.60 5.79
C THR A 318 -1.32 -4.56 5.63
N LEU A 319 -2.41 -4.73 6.38
CA LEU A 319 -3.51 -3.78 6.46
C LEU A 319 -3.94 -3.68 7.91
N ALA A 320 -4.15 -2.45 8.37
CA ALA A 320 -4.89 -2.23 9.61
C ALA A 320 -6.39 -2.28 9.29
N VAL A 321 -7.14 -3.03 10.10
CA VAL A 321 -8.53 -3.39 9.79
C VAL A 321 -9.46 -3.13 10.96
N LEU A 322 -10.65 -2.57 10.67
CA LEU A 322 -11.74 -2.41 11.65
C LEU A 322 -12.90 -3.29 11.23
N ASP A 323 -13.57 -3.91 12.21
CA ASP A 323 -14.75 -4.73 11.97
C ASP A 323 -16.03 -3.89 11.74
N VAL A 324 -16.04 -2.65 12.21
CA VAL A 324 -17.14 -1.66 12.06
C VAL A 324 -16.60 -0.29 11.60
N PRO A 325 -17.48 0.64 11.17
CA PRO A 325 -17.07 2.03 10.89
C PRO A 325 -16.37 2.71 12.08
N LYS A 326 -15.44 3.64 11.80
CA LYS A 326 -14.62 4.34 12.81
C LYS A 326 -15.44 5.06 13.89
N ASP A 327 -16.63 5.53 13.56
CA ASP A 327 -17.56 6.20 14.48
C ASP A 327 -18.42 5.22 15.30
N GLN A 328 -18.33 3.93 15.01
CA GLN A 328 -19.03 2.84 15.70
C GLN A 328 -18.08 1.95 16.51
N GLU A 329 -16.77 2.03 16.30
CA GLU A 329 -15.75 1.43 17.18
C GLU A 329 -15.63 2.30 18.44
N MET A 330 -16.48 2.01 19.43
CA MET A 330 -16.55 2.71 20.71
C MET A 330 -15.62 2.03 21.71
N GLY A 331 -15.38 2.67 22.85
CA GLY A 331 -14.51 2.08 23.87
C GLY A 331 -15.24 1.14 24.81
N ASN A 332 -14.57 0.06 25.22
CA ASN A 332 -15.10 -1.02 26.06
C ASN A 332 -16.27 -1.76 25.40
N ASP A 333 -16.23 -1.95 24.09
CA ASP A 333 -17.24 -2.69 23.36
C ASP A 333 -16.69 -4.05 22.86
N ARG A 334 -17.40 -4.68 21.92
CA ARG A 334 -16.98 -5.94 21.28
C ARG A 334 -16.49 -5.74 19.86
N HIS A 335 -16.19 -4.51 19.48
CA HIS A 335 -15.58 -4.11 18.23
C HIS A 335 -14.13 -3.76 18.46
N GLY A 336 -13.36 -3.62 17.38
CA GLY A 336 -11.96 -3.31 17.50
C GLY A 336 -11.21 -3.33 16.19
N ASN A 337 -9.90 -3.24 16.29
CA ASN A 337 -9.03 -3.30 15.15
C ASN A 337 -7.78 -4.13 15.42
N LYS A 338 -7.21 -4.61 14.33
CA LYS A 338 -5.98 -5.40 14.32
C LYS A 338 -5.19 -5.11 13.06
N ILE A 339 -3.99 -5.67 12.98
CA ILE A 339 -3.22 -5.69 11.74
C ILE A 339 -3.25 -7.12 11.19
N ILE A 340 -3.66 -7.28 9.94
CA ILE A 340 -3.63 -8.56 9.23
C ILE A 340 -2.45 -8.58 8.25
N VAL A 341 -1.97 -9.79 7.95
CA VAL A 341 -0.91 -10.01 6.95
C VAL A 341 -1.45 -10.94 5.87
N ILE A 342 -1.51 -10.45 4.63
CA ILE A 342 -2.09 -11.18 3.51
C ILE A 342 -0.96 -11.54 2.52
N PRO A 343 -0.76 -12.82 2.19
CA PRO A 343 0.24 -13.21 1.21
C PRO A 343 -0.05 -12.60 -0.17
N PHE A 344 1.00 -12.26 -0.89
CA PHE A 344 0.90 -11.50 -2.15
C PHE A 344 1.85 -12.07 -3.21
N ASP A 345 1.41 -12.12 -4.46
CA ASP A 345 2.21 -12.57 -5.60
C ASP A 345 2.91 -11.42 -6.31
N GLY A 346 3.89 -10.80 -5.63
CA GLY A 346 4.64 -9.68 -6.20
C GLY A 346 5.48 -10.07 -7.42
N ALA A 347 5.96 -11.31 -7.50
CA ALA A 347 6.68 -11.79 -8.67
C ALA A 347 5.79 -11.84 -9.92
N ALA A 348 4.52 -12.25 -9.79
CA ALA A 348 3.57 -12.17 -10.89
C ALA A 348 3.21 -10.71 -11.23
N LEU A 349 3.01 -9.85 -10.23
CA LEU A 349 2.75 -8.42 -10.45
C LEU A 349 3.88 -7.77 -11.25
N ASP A 350 5.12 -8.00 -10.83
CA ASP A 350 6.31 -7.45 -11.48
C ASP A 350 6.44 -7.94 -12.93
N ARG A 351 6.20 -9.24 -13.20
CA ARG A 351 6.20 -9.79 -14.57
C ARG A 351 5.11 -9.18 -15.44
N ASP A 352 3.89 -9.08 -14.92
CA ASP A 352 2.74 -8.58 -15.67
C ASP A 352 2.89 -7.06 -15.95
N LEU A 353 3.63 -6.33 -15.10
CA LEU A 353 3.92 -4.89 -15.28
C LEU A 353 5.22 -4.57 -16.02
N ALA A 354 6.10 -5.54 -16.29
CA ALA A 354 7.42 -5.31 -16.90
C ALA A 354 7.32 -4.46 -18.17
N ASN A 355 6.38 -4.80 -19.05
CA ASN A 355 6.16 -4.13 -20.34
C ASN A 355 4.95 -3.18 -20.35
N ALA A 356 4.31 -2.92 -19.21
CA ALA A 356 3.15 -2.05 -19.17
C ALA A 356 3.52 -0.61 -19.57
N PRO A 357 2.84 0.02 -20.54
CA PRO A 357 3.13 1.41 -20.88
C PRO A 357 2.84 2.33 -19.69
N GLU A 358 3.59 3.42 -19.58
CA GLU A 358 3.10 4.59 -18.83
C GLU A 358 1.97 5.17 -19.66
N LEU A 359 0.79 5.31 -19.06
CA LEU A 359 -0.33 5.92 -19.76
C LEU A 359 -0.16 7.44 -19.67
N PRO A 360 -0.44 8.20 -20.75
CA PRO A 360 -0.34 9.64 -20.69
C PRO A 360 -1.24 10.18 -19.59
N ALA A 361 -0.69 11.09 -18.78
CA ALA A 361 -1.51 11.92 -17.90
C ALA A 361 -2.54 12.64 -18.78
N GLU A 362 -3.83 12.57 -18.44
CA GLU A 362 -4.80 13.43 -19.13
C GLU A 362 -4.40 14.89 -18.90
N PRO A 363 -4.51 15.76 -19.93
CA PRO A 363 -4.31 17.18 -19.73
C PRO A 363 -5.26 17.62 -18.62
N ALA A 364 -4.72 18.30 -17.60
CA ALA A 364 -5.48 18.73 -16.44
C ALA A 364 -6.78 19.39 -16.89
N ALA A 365 -7.94 18.79 -16.54
CA ALA A 365 -9.22 19.40 -16.79
C ALA A 365 -9.21 20.80 -16.15
N MET A 366 -9.45 21.84 -16.95
CA MET A 366 -9.56 23.20 -16.45
C MET A 366 -10.60 23.19 -15.33
N ALA A 367 -10.16 23.49 -14.10
CA ALA A 367 -11.02 23.58 -12.95
C ALA A 367 -12.17 24.53 -13.29
N THR A 368 -13.39 23.99 -13.34
CA THR A 368 -14.58 24.82 -13.50
C THR A 368 -14.69 25.67 -12.24
N PRO A 369 -14.71 27.02 -12.33
CA PRO A 369 -14.78 27.85 -11.15
C PRO A 369 -16.07 27.51 -10.38
N ALA A 370 -15.92 27.24 -9.09
CA ALA A 370 -17.03 27.04 -8.18
C ALA A 370 -17.97 28.25 -8.30
N LYS A 371 -19.25 27.99 -8.60
CA LYS A 371 -20.28 29.03 -8.55
C LYS A 371 -20.27 29.65 -7.15
N ALA A 372 -20.00 30.95 -7.09
CA ALA A 372 -20.19 31.73 -5.90
C ALA A 372 -21.65 31.55 -5.44
N SER A 373 -21.84 31.11 -4.20
CA SER A 373 -23.15 31.16 -3.56
C SER A 373 -23.50 32.62 -3.34
N GLU A 374 -24.48 33.13 -4.09
CA GLU A 374 -25.14 34.38 -3.77
C GLU A 374 -25.76 34.26 -2.39
N ALA A 375 -25.24 35.06 -1.45
CA ALA A 375 -25.94 35.35 -0.21
C ALA A 375 -27.22 36.10 -0.55
N LYS A 376 -28.38 35.52 -0.23
CA LYS A 376 -29.62 36.27 -0.13
C LYS A 376 -29.73 36.88 1.26
N SER A 377 -29.89 38.20 1.23
CA SER A 377 -30.27 39.19 2.26
C SER A 377 -30.72 38.67 3.63
#